data_AF-A7TAW4-F1
#
_entry.id   AF-A7TAW4-F1
#
_cell.length_a   1.000
_cell.length_b   1.000
_cell.length_c   1.000
_cell.angle_alpha   90.00
_cell.angle_beta   90.00
_cell.angle_gamma   90.00
#
_symmetry.space_group_name_H-M   'P 1'
#
loop_
_entity.id
_entity.type
_entity.pdbx_description
1 polymer ?
#
loop_
_entity_poly.entity_id
_entity_poly.type
_entity_poly.pdbx_seq_one_letter_code
_entity_poly.pdbx_strand_id
1 'polypeptide(L)'
;MVPVRVFNRYTKTRAKLDAAPWMVFMPDVFEMYPELLKDYKVPDYFSEEDDFMTGVPDDLRMDWRWIIMAPRGSGSGWHCDPANTTGWLALATGAKLWGLYPPEQAHIPGTLLKA
;
A
#
# COMPACT_ATOMS: atom_id res chain seq x y z
N MET A 1 7.85 3.76 -12.47
CA MET A 1 8.00 2.32 -12.13
C MET A 1 9.45 1.91 -11.83
N VAL A 2 9.70 1.22 -10.70
CA VAL A 2 10.98 0.51 -10.46
C VAL A 2 10.91 -0.85 -11.15
N PRO A 3 11.82 -1.21 -12.08
CA PRO A 3 11.77 -2.51 -12.74
C PRO A 3 11.84 -3.65 -11.72
N VAL A 4 10.94 -4.64 -11.82
CA VAL A 4 10.85 -5.77 -10.87
C VAL A 4 12.19 -6.50 -10.74
N ARG A 5 12.97 -6.62 -11.83
CA ARG A 5 14.33 -7.20 -11.80
C ARG A 5 15.30 -6.46 -10.88
N VAL A 6 15.19 -5.13 -10.79
CA VAL A 6 16.03 -4.29 -9.92
C VAL A 6 15.59 -4.47 -8.48
N PHE A 7 14.28 -4.43 -8.22
CA PHE A 7 13.74 -4.67 -6.89
C PHE A 7 14.10 -6.08 -6.37
N ASN A 8 13.95 -7.12 -7.19
CA ASN A 8 14.32 -8.49 -6.83
C ASN A 8 15.83 -8.66 -6.57
N ARG A 9 16.69 -7.92 -7.28
CA ARG A 9 18.12 -7.89 -6.97
C ARG A 9 18.36 -7.26 -5.60
N TYR A 10 17.75 -6.09 -5.36
CA TYR A 10 17.84 -5.36 -4.10
C TYR A 10 17.40 -6.21 -2.90
N THR A 11 16.26 -6.89 -2.99
CA THR A 11 15.73 -7.73 -1.90
C THR A 11 16.68 -8.88 -1.53
N LYS A 12 17.41 -9.42 -2.51
CA LYS A 12 18.35 -10.54 -2.31
C LYS A 12 19.72 -10.10 -1.79
N THR A 13 20.20 -8.92 -2.19
CA THR A 13 21.59 -8.53 -1.93
C THR A 13 21.75 -7.45 -0.87
N ARG A 14 20.78 -6.52 -0.74
CA ARG A 14 20.96 -5.30 0.07
C ARG A 14 19.92 -5.11 1.16
N ALA A 15 18.67 -5.49 0.94
CA ALA A 15 17.57 -5.18 1.85
C ALA A 15 17.83 -5.54 3.32
N LYS A 16 18.49 -6.68 3.60
CA LYS A 16 18.79 -7.12 4.97
C LYS A 16 19.80 -6.24 5.72
N LEU A 17 20.53 -5.39 4.99
CA LEU A 17 21.55 -4.50 5.54
C LEU A 17 21.00 -3.08 5.79
N ASP A 18 19.82 -2.78 5.28
CA ASP A 18 19.22 -1.45 5.41
C ASP A 18 18.36 -1.41 6.68
N ALA A 19 18.49 -0.33 7.46
CA ALA A 19 17.68 -0.12 8.66
C ALA A 19 16.19 0.05 8.33
N ALA A 20 15.88 0.56 7.13
CA ALA A 20 14.54 0.71 6.58
C ALA A 20 14.55 0.25 5.11
N PRO A 21 14.31 -1.05 4.83
CA PRO A 21 14.39 -1.56 3.48
C PRO A 21 13.27 -1.03 2.58
N TRP A 22 13.53 -0.91 1.28
CA TRP A 22 12.61 -0.30 0.32
C TRP A 22 11.28 -1.03 0.24
N MET A 23 10.21 -0.23 0.24
CA MET A 23 8.86 -0.66 -0.10
C MET A 23 8.46 0.02 -1.40
N VAL A 24 7.98 -0.76 -2.36
CA VAL A 24 7.56 -0.26 -3.67
C VAL A 24 6.04 -0.24 -3.73
N PHE A 25 5.49 0.92 -4.08
CA PHE A 25 4.09 1.13 -4.39
C PHE A 25 3.98 1.35 -5.90
N MET A 26 3.17 0.54 -6.57
CA MET A 26 2.99 0.61 -8.03
C MET A 26 1.52 0.90 -8.36
N PRO A 27 1.14 2.17 -8.51
CA PRO A 27 -0.22 2.54 -8.92
C PRO A 27 -0.47 2.25 -10.40
N ASP A 28 0.56 2.44 -11.25
CA ASP A 28 0.54 2.36 -12.71
C ASP A 28 0.59 0.91 -13.26
N VAL A 29 0.59 -0.09 -12.38
CA VAL A 29 0.86 -1.48 -12.77
C VAL A 29 -0.27 -2.08 -13.60
N PHE A 30 -1.51 -1.69 -13.36
CA PHE A 30 -2.67 -2.25 -14.06
C PHE A 30 -2.89 -1.60 -15.43
N GLU A 31 -2.40 -0.38 -15.62
CA GLU A 31 -2.35 0.31 -16.91
C GLU A 31 -1.25 -0.30 -17.79
N MET A 32 -0.11 -0.65 -17.19
CA MET A 32 0.98 -1.31 -17.91
C MET A 32 0.73 -2.80 -18.18
N TYR A 33 0.01 -3.48 -17.28
CA TYR A 33 -0.27 -4.91 -17.33
C TYR A 33 -1.76 -5.20 -17.04
N PRO A 34 -2.68 -4.86 -17.96
CA PRO A 34 -4.13 -4.99 -17.74
C PRO A 34 -4.60 -6.42 -17.45
N GLU A 35 -3.84 -7.44 -17.85
CA GLU A 35 -4.14 -8.84 -17.58
C GLU A 35 -4.22 -9.16 -16.08
N LEU A 36 -3.50 -8.41 -15.23
CA LEU A 36 -3.49 -8.61 -13.78
C LEU A 36 -4.86 -8.28 -13.14
N LEU A 37 -5.73 -7.55 -13.84
CA LEU A 37 -7.11 -7.31 -13.40
C LEU A 37 -7.95 -8.58 -13.35
N LYS A 38 -7.50 -9.67 -13.99
CA LYS A 38 -8.17 -10.97 -13.97
C LYS A 38 -7.82 -11.80 -12.74
N ASP A 39 -6.77 -11.42 -12.01
CA ASP A 39 -6.22 -12.21 -10.91
C ASP A 39 -6.88 -11.88 -9.56
N TYR A 40 -7.75 -10.87 -9.50
CA TYR A 40 -8.51 -10.53 -8.31
C TYR A 40 -9.87 -9.92 -8.65
N LYS A 41 -10.76 -9.88 -7.65
CA LYS A 41 -12.01 -9.12 -7.68
C LYS A 41 -12.04 -8.22 -6.46
N VAL A 42 -12.52 -6.98 -6.61
CA VAL A 42 -12.80 -6.08 -5.49
C VAL A 42 -13.87 -6.75 -4.60
N PRO A 43 -13.67 -6.82 -3.26
CA PRO A 43 -14.67 -7.40 -2.37
C PRO A 43 -16.00 -6.65 -2.44
N ASP A 44 -17.11 -7.35 -2.27
CA ASP A 44 -18.46 -6.76 -2.45
C ASP A 44 -18.74 -5.59 -1.47
N TYR A 45 -18.06 -5.53 -0.31
CA TYR A 45 -18.15 -4.42 0.66
C TYR A 45 -17.45 -3.12 0.21
N PHE A 46 -16.70 -3.17 -0.90
CA PHE A 46 -15.99 -2.04 -1.50
C PHE A 46 -16.44 -1.88 -2.96
N SER A 47 -17.74 -2.06 -3.19
CA SER A 47 -18.32 -2.03 -4.54
C SER A 47 -18.15 -0.66 -5.19
N GLU A 48 -18.36 -0.58 -6.50
CA GLU A 48 -18.38 0.70 -7.21
C GLU A 48 -19.47 1.65 -6.67
N GLU A 49 -20.55 1.12 -6.08
CA GLU A 49 -21.62 1.90 -5.45
C GLU A 49 -21.14 2.62 -4.18
N ASP A 50 -20.15 2.06 -3.49
CA ASP A 50 -19.52 2.62 -2.29
C ASP A 50 -18.32 3.52 -2.62
N ASP A 51 -17.87 3.53 -3.88
CA ASP A 51 -16.75 4.36 -4.35
C ASP A 51 -17.24 5.76 -4.75
N PHE A 52 -17.16 6.69 -3.81
CA PHE A 52 -17.54 8.10 -4.01
C PHE A 52 -16.72 8.83 -5.09
N MET A 53 -15.63 8.22 -5.60
CA MET A 53 -14.76 8.83 -6.60
C MET A 53 -15.07 8.35 -8.03
N THR A 54 -16.06 7.46 -8.24
CA THR A 54 -16.37 6.85 -9.56
C THR A 54 -16.65 7.87 -10.67
N GLY A 55 -17.15 9.06 -10.33
CA GLY A 55 -17.43 10.13 -11.30
C GLY A 55 -16.28 11.13 -11.50
N VAL A 56 -15.16 10.98 -10.79
CA VAL A 56 -14.02 11.90 -10.91
C VAL A 56 -13.21 11.53 -12.16
N PRO A 57 -12.91 12.49 -13.06
CA PRO A 57 -12.06 12.23 -14.22
C PRO A 57 -10.71 11.60 -13.83
N ASP A 58 -10.22 10.64 -14.62
CA ASP A 58 -9.02 9.86 -14.29
C ASP A 58 -7.78 10.73 -14.02
N ASP A 59 -7.64 11.88 -14.69
CA ASP A 59 -6.54 12.82 -14.51
C ASP A 59 -6.63 13.65 -13.21
N LEU A 60 -7.81 13.67 -12.57
CA LEU A 60 -8.09 14.34 -11.30
C LEU A 60 -8.29 13.36 -10.15
N ARG A 61 -8.56 12.09 -10.45
CA ARG A 61 -8.78 11.06 -9.45
C ARG A 61 -7.45 10.72 -8.78
N MET A 62 -7.47 10.60 -7.45
CA MET A 62 -6.31 10.11 -6.71
C MET A 62 -6.05 8.65 -7.09
N ASP A 63 -4.77 8.27 -7.18
CA ASP A 63 -4.41 6.85 -7.22
C ASP A 63 -5.15 6.11 -6.10
N TRP A 64 -5.81 5.00 -6.44
CA TRP A 64 -6.71 4.29 -5.51
C TRP A 64 -6.44 2.78 -5.45
N ARG A 65 -5.55 2.27 -6.32
CA ARG A 65 -5.16 0.86 -6.38
C ARG A 65 -3.65 0.76 -6.54
N TRP A 66 -3.05 -0.20 -5.84
CA TRP A 66 -1.60 -0.42 -5.90
C TRP A 66 -1.27 -1.90 -5.77
N ILE A 67 -0.20 -2.33 -6.45
CA ILE A 67 0.57 -3.49 -6.00
C ILE A 67 1.67 -2.98 -5.08
N ILE A 68 1.72 -3.52 -3.86
CA ILE A 68 2.75 -3.19 -2.86
C ILE A 68 3.68 -4.39 -2.70
N MET A 69 4.98 -4.16 -2.91
CA MET A 69 6.01 -5.16 -2.68
C MET A 69 7.03 -4.67 -1.67
N ALA A 70 7.35 -5.51 -0.69
CA ALA A 70 8.27 -5.16 0.39
C ALA A 70 9.02 -6.40 0.89
N PRO A 71 10.35 -6.34 1.12
CA PRO A 71 11.08 -7.38 1.83
C PRO A 71 10.78 -7.36 3.34
N ARG A 72 11.22 -8.39 4.05
CA ARG A 72 11.19 -8.44 5.52
C ARG A 72 11.95 -7.25 6.11
N GLY A 73 11.37 -6.62 7.13
CA GLY A 73 11.95 -5.47 7.82
C GLY A 73 11.45 -4.12 7.30
N SER A 74 10.76 -4.11 6.15
CA SER A 74 10.03 -2.93 5.67
C SER A 74 8.72 -2.75 6.43
N GLY A 75 8.24 -1.50 6.49
CA GLY A 75 6.94 -1.16 7.05
C GLY A 75 6.57 0.30 6.74
N SER A 76 5.31 0.65 6.97
CA SER A 76 4.86 2.03 6.98
C SER A 76 4.84 2.54 8.42
N GLY A 77 5.15 3.83 8.61
CA GLY A 77 4.91 4.50 9.89
C GLY A 77 3.42 4.61 10.19
N TRP A 78 3.08 5.09 11.38
CA TRP A 78 1.70 5.40 11.75
C TRP A 78 1.12 6.50 10.85
N HIS A 79 -0.09 6.29 10.33
CA HIS A 79 -0.80 7.25 9.49
C HIS A 79 -2.30 6.93 9.46
N CYS A 80 -3.08 7.93 9.04
CA CYS A 80 -4.41 7.71 8.50
C CYS A 80 -4.33 7.75 6.98
N ASP A 81 -5.21 7.05 6.29
CA ASP A 81 -5.26 7.08 4.83
C ASP A 81 -5.59 8.49 4.31
N PRO A 82 -4.99 8.93 3.18
CA PRO A 82 -5.24 10.25 2.61
C PRO A 82 -6.73 10.48 2.33
N ALA A 83 -7.18 11.74 2.46
CA ALA A 83 -8.58 12.15 2.29
C ALA A 83 -9.58 11.38 3.18
N ASN A 84 -9.10 10.73 4.25
CA ASN A 84 -9.91 9.94 5.17
C ASN A 84 -10.71 8.83 4.47
N THR A 85 -10.13 8.27 3.40
CA THR A 85 -10.72 7.13 2.68
C THR A 85 -10.61 5.86 3.51
N THR A 86 -11.42 4.86 3.16
CA THR A 86 -11.28 3.50 3.68
C THR A 86 -10.62 2.65 2.61
N GLY A 87 -9.64 1.83 3.00
CA GLY A 87 -8.97 0.88 2.12
C GLY A 87 -9.22 -0.57 2.50
N TRP A 88 -8.98 -1.47 1.54
CA TRP A 88 -8.85 -2.91 1.78
C TRP A 88 -7.49 -3.38 1.28
N LEU A 89 -6.92 -4.37 1.97
CA LEU A 89 -5.63 -4.96 1.59
C LEU A 89 -5.76 -6.48 1.47
N ALA A 90 -5.54 -6.99 0.27
CA ALA A 90 -5.38 -8.42 0.02
C ALA A 90 -3.91 -8.82 0.08
N LEU A 91 -3.55 -9.68 1.05
CA LEU A 91 -2.20 -10.21 1.16
C LEU A 91 -2.03 -11.42 0.24
N ALA A 92 -1.35 -11.23 -0.90
CA ALA A 92 -1.07 -12.32 -1.83
C ALA A 92 -0.01 -13.30 -1.30
N THR A 93 1.08 -12.80 -0.70
CA THR A 93 2.17 -13.63 -0.17
C THR A 93 2.82 -13.00 1.07
N GLY A 94 3.34 -13.85 1.96
CA GLY A 94 4.08 -13.43 3.15
C GLY A 94 3.20 -13.20 4.37
N ALA A 95 3.58 -12.21 5.20
CA ALA A 95 2.86 -11.82 6.41
C ALA A 95 3.03 -10.32 6.67
N LYS A 96 1.99 -9.66 7.18
CA LYS A 96 2.02 -8.26 7.64
C LYS A 96 1.53 -8.19 9.09
N LEU A 97 2.25 -7.45 9.92
CA LEU A 97 1.83 -7.11 11.27
C LEU A 97 1.17 -5.73 11.24
N TRP A 98 0.01 -5.61 11.86
CA TRP A 98 -0.76 -4.37 11.92
C TRP A 98 -0.91 -3.91 13.37
N GLY A 99 -0.77 -2.61 13.58
CA GLY A 99 -1.28 -1.92 14.75
C GLY A 99 -2.36 -0.95 14.30
N LEU A 100 -3.51 -0.96 14.96
CA LEU A 100 -4.60 -0.03 14.69
C LEU A 100 -4.96 0.66 16.00
N TYR A 101 -5.18 1.96 15.94
CA TYR A 101 -5.70 2.77 17.05
C TYR A 101 -6.99 3.45 16.61
N PRO A 102 -7.94 3.68 17.54
CA PRO A 102 -9.12 4.48 17.26
C PRO A 102 -8.73 5.88 16.74
N PRO A 103 -9.49 6.46 15.79
CA PRO A 103 -9.15 7.74 15.18
C PRO A 103 -9.15 8.91 16.18
N GLU A 104 -9.84 8.77 17.32
CA GLU A 104 -9.85 9.78 18.39
C GLU A 104 -8.54 9.80 19.21
N GLN A 105 -7.67 8.81 19.03
CA GLN A 105 -6.41 8.69 19.74
C GLN A 105 -5.34 9.60 19.14
N ALA A 106 -5.24 10.84 19.65
CA ALA A 106 -4.25 11.83 19.20
C ALA A 106 -2.79 11.43 19.46
N HIS A 107 -2.53 10.53 20.42
CA HIS A 107 -1.19 10.11 20.80
C HIS A 107 -1.06 8.59 20.78
N ILE A 108 -0.28 8.06 19.84
CA ILE A 108 0.00 6.63 19.77
C ILE A 108 1.11 6.30 20.79
N PRO A 109 0.86 5.43 21.79
CA PRO A 109 1.87 5.06 22.77
C PRO A 109 3.13 4.48 22.11
N GLY A 110 4.31 4.92 22.56
CA GLY A 110 5.60 4.43 22.05
C GLY A 110 6.09 5.08 20.75
N THR A 111 5.38 6.08 20.23
CA THR A 111 5.75 6.80 18.99
C THR A 111 6.25 8.23 19.24
N LEU A 112 6.30 8.66 20.51
CA LEU A 112 6.92 9.92 20.88
C LEU A 112 8.41 9.82 20.57
N LEU A 113 8.83 10.52 19.51
CA LEU A 113 10.21 10.92 19.33
C LEU A 113 10.65 11.57 20.65
N LYS A 114 11.80 11.12 21.19
CA LYS A 114 12.50 11.89 22.22
C LYS A 114 12.64 13.31 21.69
N ALA A 115 12.11 14.27 22.45
CA ALA A 115 12.43 15.69 22.28
C ALA A 115 13.95 15.90 22.41
#